data_AF-A0A7D3VVS4-F1
#
_entry.id   AF-A0A7D3VVS4-F1
#
_cell.length_a   1.000
_cell.length_b   1.000
_cell.length_c   1.000
_cell.angle_alpha   90.00
_cell.angle_beta   90.00
_cell.angle_gamma   90.00
#
_symmetry.space_group_name_H-M   'P 1'
#
loop_
_entity.id
_entity.type
_entity.pdbx_description
1 polymer ?
#
loop_
_entity_poly.entity_id
_entity_poly.type
_entity_poly.pdbx_seq_one_letter_code
_entity_poly.pdbx_strand_id
1 'polypeptide(L)'
;MTAFPQDERELTGALAPESPILFYRARRLLGDWTRDAAARFRVGRPEDGCWSVLRTADGWQAVRGARGEAVAHGTGGESVVHGTARAAVACAVGGLLTEAGTGLNPQILRMAGILRAAPDDRTDWGPSFPTEAAERLRDESERAPRPGPEVPCVPFERLLDRGPGYFTLRRESAPERGGFMTVHQVFELAAYHQLPDGPGDPAETLPEGTVLDGYGPDDQVFLYDPGTPFHKRGLQGRADSYEHRFYEVRRPLVAHPAFPLEHTVLPLGRPADDGRGYYLVDSVAALLRNRHLAETAAPHEEATS
;
A
#
# COMPACT_ATOMS: atom_id res chain seq x y z
N MET A 1 9.54 26.24 -3.57
CA MET A 1 8.46 25.90 -2.62
C MET A 1 7.33 25.29 -3.42
N THR A 2 7.01 24.01 -3.22
CA THR A 2 5.81 23.39 -3.81
C THR A 2 4.57 23.92 -3.08
N ALA A 3 3.54 24.34 -3.84
CA ALA A 3 2.28 24.78 -3.27
C ALA A 3 1.46 23.56 -2.83
N PHE A 4 0.83 23.64 -1.66
CA PHE A 4 -0.13 22.65 -1.17
C PHE A 4 -1.55 23.21 -1.32
N PRO A 5 -2.57 22.36 -1.58
CA PRO A 5 -2.52 20.91 -1.79
C PRO A 5 -1.94 20.52 -3.16
N GLN A 6 -1.30 19.35 -3.24
CA GLN A 6 -0.88 18.71 -4.49
C GLN A 6 -1.96 17.72 -4.95
N ASP A 7 -2.13 17.60 -6.27
CA ASP A 7 -3.10 16.67 -6.85
C ASP A 7 -2.54 15.23 -6.90
N GLU A 8 -3.35 14.24 -6.54
CA GLU A 8 -2.89 12.84 -6.49
C GLU A 8 -2.62 12.26 -7.89
N ARG A 9 -3.32 12.71 -8.93
CA ARG A 9 -3.03 12.31 -10.31
C ARG A 9 -1.68 12.87 -10.76
N GLU A 10 -1.39 14.13 -10.43
CA GLU A 10 -0.07 14.72 -10.68
C GLU A 10 1.03 13.98 -9.91
N LEU A 11 0.78 13.64 -8.64
CA LEU A 11 1.73 12.88 -7.83
C LEU A 11 1.91 11.44 -8.33
N THR A 12 0.87 10.81 -8.86
CA THR A 12 0.97 9.49 -9.48
C THR A 12 1.82 9.55 -10.75
N GLY A 13 1.61 10.56 -11.60
CA GLY A 13 2.46 10.82 -12.77
C GLY A 13 3.91 11.13 -12.42
N ALA A 14 4.15 11.64 -11.20
CA ALA A 14 5.46 11.92 -10.66
C ALA A 14 6.21 10.70 -10.08
N LEU A 15 5.57 9.54 -9.95
CA LEU A 15 6.17 8.35 -9.35
C LEU A 15 7.31 7.75 -10.18
N ALA A 16 7.34 8.00 -11.50
CA ALA A 16 8.34 7.41 -12.38
C ALA A 16 9.78 7.61 -11.86
N PRO A 17 10.61 6.54 -11.82
CA PRO A 17 10.37 5.23 -12.41
C PRO A 17 9.54 4.27 -11.55
N GLU A 18 9.10 4.63 -10.35
CA GLU A 18 8.34 3.72 -9.47
C GLU A 18 6.92 3.43 -9.98
N SER A 19 6.34 2.33 -9.50
CA SER A 19 5.03 1.86 -9.94
C SER A 19 3.89 2.86 -9.66
N PRO A 20 3.01 3.16 -10.63
CA PRO A 20 1.92 4.11 -10.45
C PRO A 20 0.84 3.62 -9.47
N ILE A 21 0.76 2.31 -9.20
CA ILE A 21 -0.21 1.76 -8.23
C ILE A 21 0.28 1.84 -6.77
N LEU A 22 1.42 2.48 -6.50
CA LEU A 22 2.04 2.53 -5.18
C LEU A 22 1.07 3.05 -4.10
N PHE A 23 0.40 4.17 -4.35
CA PHE A 23 -0.56 4.74 -3.39
C PHE A 23 -1.80 3.88 -3.19
N TYR A 24 -2.30 3.25 -4.26
CA TYR A 24 -3.39 2.27 -4.15
C TYR A 24 -2.97 1.08 -3.29
N ARG A 25 -1.76 0.54 -3.51
CA ARG A 25 -1.23 -0.59 -2.73
C ARG A 25 -1.07 -0.26 -1.27
N ALA A 26 -0.61 0.95 -0.94
CA ALA A 26 -0.56 1.42 0.45
C ALA A 26 -1.92 1.40 1.13
N ARG A 27 -2.97 1.94 0.47
CA ARG A 27 -4.34 1.93 1.00
C ARG A 27 -4.88 0.51 1.18
N ARG A 28 -4.60 -0.38 0.22
CA ARG A 28 -4.99 -1.79 0.31
C ARG A 28 -4.31 -2.48 1.49
N LEU A 29 -2.99 -2.34 1.63
CA LEU A 29 -2.23 -2.89 2.76
C LEU A 29 -2.79 -2.42 4.10
N LEU A 30 -3.09 -1.12 4.21
CA LEU A 30 -3.73 -0.57 5.40
C LEU A 30 -5.09 -1.21 5.66
N GLY A 31 -5.95 -1.32 4.64
CA GLY A 31 -7.27 -1.95 4.78
C GLY A 31 -7.23 -3.43 5.16
N ASP A 32 -6.21 -4.16 4.67
CA ASP A 32 -6.01 -5.57 4.99
C ASP A 32 -5.53 -5.77 6.45
N TRP A 33 -4.77 -4.82 7.01
CA TRP A 33 -4.18 -4.95 8.35
C TRP A 33 -4.95 -4.19 9.44
N THR A 34 -5.76 -3.20 9.07
CA THR A 34 -6.53 -2.36 10.00
C THR A 34 -7.72 -1.70 9.32
N ARG A 35 -8.86 -1.66 10.02
CA ARG A 35 -10.12 -1.18 9.44
C ARG A 35 -10.11 0.31 9.09
N ASP A 36 -9.46 1.14 9.91
CA ASP A 36 -9.65 2.61 9.85
C ASP A 36 -8.43 3.36 9.30
N ALA A 37 -7.24 2.76 9.29
CA ALA A 37 -6.04 3.51 8.97
C ALA A 37 -5.91 3.87 7.48
N ALA A 38 -6.53 3.10 6.58
CA ALA A 38 -6.59 3.42 5.16
C ALA A 38 -7.25 4.79 4.91
N ALA A 39 -8.29 5.11 5.68
CA ALA A 39 -9.00 6.39 5.61
C ALA A 39 -8.19 7.56 6.21
N ARG A 40 -7.05 7.30 6.86
CA ARG A 40 -6.12 8.30 7.43
C ARG A 40 -4.83 8.43 6.61
N PHE A 41 -4.72 7.70 5.50
CA PHE A 41 -3.64 7.87 4.53
C PHE A 41 -4.05 8.90 3.48
N ARG A 42 -3.16 9.87 3.22
CA ARG A 42 -3.36 10.97 2.27
C ARG A 42 -2.19 11.09 1.31
N VAL A 43 -2.46 11.60 0.13
CA VAL A 43 -1.46 11.90 -0.89
C VAL A 43 -1.64 13.35 -1.29
N GLY A 44 -0.56 14.13 -1.25
CA GLY A 44 -0.53 15.54 -1.63
C GLY A 44 -1.21 16.54 -0.68
N ARG A 45 -1.88 16.06 0.37
CA ARG A 45 -2.68 16.90 1.28
C ARG A 45 -2.36 16.58 2.75
N PRO A 46 -1.61 17.44 3.47
CA PRO A 46 -1.48 17.32 4.91
C PRO A 46 -2.85 17.55 5.58
N GLU A 47 -3.24 16.66 6.47
CA GLU A 47 -4.50 16.75 7.22
C GLU A 47 -4.28 16.28 8.66
N ASP A 48 -4.91 16.95 9.62
CA ASP A 48 -4.79 16.65 11.04
C ASP A 48 -5.16 15.19 11.35
N GLY A 49 -4.30 14.51 12.10
CA GLY A 49 -4.50 13.10 12.44
C GLY A 49 -4.35 12.14 11.27
N CYS A 50 -3.89 12.60 10.10
CA CYS A 50 -3.55 11.76 8.96
C CYS A 50 -2.03 11.66 8.79
N TRP A 51 -1.60 10.62 8.05
CA TRP A 51 -0.28 10.60 7.43
C TRP A 51 -0.42 10.93 5.95
N SER A 52 0.42 11.83 5.49
CA SER A 52 0.40 12.35 4.13
C SER A 52 1.73 12.12 3.44
N VAL A 53 1.70 11.69 2.19
CA VAL A 53 2.89 11.61 1.33
C VAL A 53 2.88 12.78 0.35
N LEU A 54 3.97 13.54 0.31
CA LEU A 54 4.12 14.78 -0.44
C LEU A 54 5.36 14.70 -1.34
N ARG A 55 5.35 15.46 -2.43
CA ARG A 55 6.56 15.66 -3.25
C ARG A 55 7.15 17.04 -2.99
N THR A 56 8.44 17.06 -2.68
CA THR A 56 9.21 18.28 -2.40
C THR A 56 10.37 18.42 -3.38
N ALA A 57 11.13 19.51 -3.27
CA ALA A 57 12.36 19.69 -4.05
C ALA A 57 13.45 18.67 -3.66
N ASP A 58 13.45 18.22 -2.40
CA ASP A 58 14.48 17.35 -1.82
C ASP A 58 14.13 15.86 -1.92
N GLY A 59 12.96 15.53 -2.48
CA GLY A 59 12.47 14.16 -2.64
C GLY A 59 11.03 13.98 -2.19
N TRP A 60 10.73 12.81 -1.65
CA TRP A 60 9.42 12.44 -1.15
C TRP A 60 9.36 12.55 0.36
N GLN A 61 8.28 13.12 0.88
CA GLN A 61 8.17 13.43 2.29
C GLN A 61 6.96 12.71 2.89
N ALA A 62 7.17 12.01 3.99
CA ALA A 62 6.10 11.50 4.85
C ALA A 62 5.86 12.52 5.97
N VAL A 63 4.62 12.96 6.13
CA VAL A 63 4.22 13.98 7.12
C VAL A 63 3.07 13.46 7.96
N ARG A 64 3.24 13.50 9.27
CA ARG A 64 2.15 13.27 10.24
C ARG A 64 1.49 14.60 10.59
N GLY A 65 0.21 14.75 10.25
CA GLY A 65 -0.56 15.95 10.62
C GLY A 65 -0.77 16.03 12.13
N ALA A 66 -0.42 17.16 12.73
CA ALA A 66 -0.64 17.42 14.15
C ALA A 66 -2.14 17.33 14.47
N ARG A 67 -2.52 16.74 15.62
CA ARG A 67 -3.93 16.67 16.02
C ARG A 67 -4.29 17.88 16.86
N GLY A 68 -4.89 18.91 16.26
CA GLY A 68 -5.71 19.90 16.99
C GLY A 68 -5.01 20.83 18.00
N GLU A 69 -3.69 20.96 17.99
CA GLU A 69 -3.02 22.11 18.61
C GLU A 69 -2.63 23.09 17.51
N ALA A 70 -3.15 24.31 17.60
CA ALA A 70 -2.82 25.39 16.68
C ALA A 70 -1.32 25.68 16.75
N VAL A 71 -0.56 25.09 15.83
CA VAL A 71 0.86 25.40 15.66
C VAL A 71 0.95 26.72 14.90
N ALA A 72 0.75 27.81 15.63
CA ALA A 72 1.35 29.09 15.25
C ALA A 72 2.87 28.84 15.19
N HIS A 73 3.40 28.75 13.96
CA HIS A 73 4.80 28.49 13.62
C HIS A 73 5.20 27.01 13.44
N GLY A 74 4.73 26.39 12.36
CA GLY A 74 5.60 25.69 11.40
C GLY A 74 6.28 24.36 11.74
N THR A 75 6.23 23.79 12.95
CA THR A 75 6.97 22.54 13.27
C THR A 75 6.29 21.63 14.30
N GLY A 76 5.01 21.29 14.12
CA GLY A 76 4.29 20.41 15.07
C GLY A 76 3.95 19.00 14.57
N GLY A 77 4.43 18.59 13.41
CA GLY A 77 4.24 17.24 12.85
C GLY A 77 5.56 16.55 12.62
N GLU A 78 5.62 15.23 12.86
CA GLU A 78 6.74 14.40 12.44
C GLU A 78 6.82 14.43 10.91
N SER A 79 8.00 14.75 10.38
CA SER A 79 8.23 14.93 8.96
C SER A 79 9.58 14.32 8.59
N VAL A 80 9.57 13.36 7.68
CA VAL A 80 10.78 12.66 7.22
C VAL A 80 10.86 12.73 5.70
N VAL A 81 12.03 13.13 5.18
CA VAL A 81 12.31 13.19 3.74
C VAL A 81 13.05 11.91 3.33
N HIS A 82 12.63 11.34 2.21
CA HIS A 82 13.14 10.12 1.62
C HIS A 82 13.50 10.35 0.15
N GLY A 83 14.47 9.58 -0.35
CA GLY A 83 14.88 9.64 -1.75
C GLY A 83 13.87 9.05 -2.75
N THR A 84 12.92 8.23 -2.28
CA THR A 84 11.94 7.52 -3.12
C THR A 84 10.53 7.63 -2.56
N ALA A 85 9.52 7.54 -3.43
CA ALA A 85 8.12 7.57 -3.04
C ALA A 85 7.79 6.34 -2.20
N ARG A 86 8.29 5.16 -2.58
CA ARG A 86 8.08 3.90 -1.86
C ARG A 86 8.56 3.98 -0.43
N ALA A 87 9.71 4.60 -0.17
CA ALA A 87 10.20 4.79 1.20
C ALA A 87 9.31 5.74 2.00
N ALA A 88 8.90 6.88 1.43
CA ALA A 88 7.99 7.80 2.10
C ALA A 88 6.61 7.17 2.37
N VAL A 89 6.08 6.39 1.41
CA VAL A 89 4.83 5.63 1.56
C VAL A 89 4.96 4.57 2.64
N ALA A 90 6.06 3.81 2.66
CA ALA A 90 6.32 2.80 3.69
C ALA A 90 6.40 3.43 5.09
N CYS A 91 7.10 4.56 5.23
CA CYS A 91 7.18 5.32 6.47
C CYS A 91 5.79 5.77 6.95
N ALA A 92 4.97 6.34 6.06
CA ALA A 92 3.60 6.77 6.38
C ALA A 92 2.69 5.59 6.78
N VAL A 93 2.75 4.47 6.05
CA VAL A 93 2.02 3.24 6.39
C VAL A 93 2.46 2.71 7.75
N GLY A 94 3.77 2.68 8.02
CA GLY A 94 4.34 2.25 9.30
C GLY A 94 3.86 3.09 10.49
N GLY A 95 3.80 4.40 10.32
CA GLY A 95 3.27 5.33 11.32
C GLY A 95 1.79 5.08 11.61
N LEU A 96 0.98 4.94 10.55
CA LEU A 96 -0.45 4.64 10.64
C LEU A 96 -0.75 3.32 11.37
N LEU A 97 -0.02 2.25 11.07
CA LEU A 97 -0.18 0.94 11.72
C LEU A 97 0.27 0.97 13.19
N THR A 98 1.32 1.73 13.48
CA THR A 98 1.79 1.94 14.85
C THR A 98 0.72 2.65 15.67
N GLU A 99 0.18 3.76 15.17
CA GLU A 99 -0.90 4.52 15.81
C GLU A 99 -2.21 3.74 15.94
N ALA A 100 -2.53 2.90 14.97
CA ALA A 100 -3.74 2.08 14.97
C ALA A 100 -3.73 0.97 16.04
N GLY A 101 -2.63 0.77 16.76
CA GLY A 101 -2.58 -0.29 17.77
C GLY A 101 -2.33 -1.70 17.19
N THR A 102 -2.03 -1.83 15.89
CA THR A 102 -1.84 -3.12 15.22
C THR A 102 -0.80 -3.98 15.95
N GLY A 103 -1.18 -5.21 16.29
CA GLY A 103 -0.29 -6.15 17.00
C GLY A 103 0.85 -6.66 16.12
N LEU A 104 2.03 -6.82 16.69
CA LEU A 104 3.16 -7.48 16.02
C LEU A 104 3.08 -8.99 16.22
N ASN A 105 3.14 -9.73 15.12
CA ASN A 105 3.09 -11.19 15.09
C ASN A 105 4.16 -11.74 14.12
N PRO A 106 4.43 -13.06 14.12
CA PRO A 106 5.44 -13.68 13.26
C PRO A 106 5.29 -13.34 11.78
N GLN A 107 4.07 -13.26 11.25
CA GLN A 107 3.83 -12.97 9.85
C GLN A 107 4.30 -11.55 9.48
N ILE A 108 3.99 -10.55 10.31
CA ILE A 108 4.47 -9.17 10.11
C ILE A 108 6.00 -9.12 10.18
N LEU A 109 6.61 -9.84 11.12
CA LEU A 109 8.07 -9.89 11.25
C LEU A 109 8.75 -10.59 10.07
N ARG A 110 8.09 -11.60 9.47
CA ARG A 110 8.54 -12.23 8.22
C ARG A 110 8.40 -11.29 7.03
N MET A 111 7.27 -10.57 6.93
CA MET A 111 7.07 -9.54 5.90
C MET A 111 8.11 -8.41 6.00
N ALA A 112 8.49 -8.03 7.22
CA ALA A 112 9.57 -7.08 7.49
C ALA A 112 10.98 -7.62 7.20
N GLY A 113 11.10 -8.90 6.80
CA GLY A 113 12.39 -9.55 6.59
C GLY A 113 13.21 -9.74 7.88
N ILE A 114 12.61 -9.59 9.06
CA ILE A 114 13.27 -9.73 10.37
C ILE A 114 13.33 -11.20 10.77
N LEU A 115 12.27 -11.96 10.48
CA LEU A 115 12.22 -13.40 10.71
C LEU A 115 12.19 -14.16 9.39
N ARG A 116 12.72 -15.39 9.40
CA ARG A 116 12.53 -16.38 8.35
C ARG A 116 12.04 -17.70 8.94
N ALA A 117 11.22 -18.43 8.19
CA ALA A 117 10.86 -19.80 8.55
C ALA A 117 12.07 -20.74 8.38
N ALA A 118 12.06 -21.87 9.08
CA ALA A 118 13.02 -22.94 8.86
C ALA A 118 12.94 -23.45 7.40
N PRO A 119 14.05 -23.84 6.76
CA PRO A 119 14.06 -24.26 5.35
C PRO A 119 13.09 -25.41 5.03
N ASP A 120 12.87 -26.32 5.98
CA ASP A 120 12.05 -27.53 5.80
C ASP A 120 10.61 -27.38 6.29
N ASP A 121 10.25 -26.22 6.86
CA ASP A 121 8.90 -26.00 7.37
C ASP A 121 7.96 -25.45 6.29
N ARG A 122 7.05 -26.30 5.82
CA ARG A 122 6.00 -25.94 4.86
C ARG A 122 4.74 -25.38 5.52
N THR A 123 4.70 -25.32 6.85
CA THR A 123 3.46 -25.06 7.57
C THR A 123 3.34 -23.64 8.11
N ASP A 124 4.37 -22.79 7.99
CA ASP A 124 4.46 -21.45 8.63
C ASP A 124 4.39 -21.47 10.18
N TRP A 125 4.31 -22.66 10.78
CA TRP A 125 4.16 -22.90 12.23
C TRP A 125 5.43 -23.40 12.91
N GLY A 126 6.48 -23.67 12.15
CA GLY A 126 7.78 -24.13 12.63
C GLY A 126 8.60 -23.02 13.29
N PRO A 127 9.83 -23.36 13.71
CA PRO A 127 10.71 -22.39 14.36
C PRO A 127 11.05 -21.25 13.39
N SER A 128 11.00 -20.03 13.91
CA SER A 128 11.39 -18.82 13.18
C SER A 128 12.77 -18.38 13.66
N PHE A 129 13.61 -17.93 12.73
CA PHE A 129 14.96 -17.49 13.01
C PHE A 129 15.14 -16.02 12.63
N PRO A 130 15.91 -15.24 13.42
CA PRO A 130 16.37 -13.92 12.99
C PRO A 130 17.12 -14.01 11.66
N THR A 131 16.95 -12.99 10.82
CA THR A 131 17.74 -12.80 9.60
C THR A 131 18.95 -11.90 9.88
N GLU A 132 19.85 -11.76 8.90
CA GLU A 132 20.93 -10.76 8.98
C GLU A 132 20.39 -9.33 9.11
N ALA A 133 19.21 -9.04 8.56
CA ALA A 133 18.57 -7.73 8.73
C ALA A 133 18.16 -7.50 10.19
N ALA A 134 17.65 -8.54 10.87
CA ALA A 134 17.35 -8.48 12.29
C ALA A 134 18.62 -8.25 13.14
N GLU A 135 19.72 -8.92 12.80
CA GLU A 135 21.00 -8.72 13.50
C GLU A 135 21.54 -7.29 13.29
N ARG A 136 21.50 -6.76 12.07
CA ARG A 136 21.89 -5.36 11.82
C ARG A 136 21.05 -4.36 12.62
N LEU A 137 19.73 -4.53 12.63
CA LEU A 137 18.83 -3.68 13.42
C LEU A 137 19.14 -3.76 14.92
N ARG A 138 19.47 -4.94 15.43
CA ARG A 138 19.89 -5.13 16.82
C ARG A 138 21.17 -4.37 17.12
N ASP A 139 22.20 -4.52 16.29
CA ASP A 139 23.52 -3.91 16.49
C ASP A 139 23.45 -2.37 16.40
N GLU A 140 22.67 -1.85 15.45
CA GLU A 140 22.42 -0.42 15.27
C GLU A 140 21.68 0.17 16.48
N SER A 141 20.60 -0.49 16.92
CA SER A 141 19.78 -0.01 18.03
C SER A 141 20.48 -0.14 19.39
N GLU A 142 21.36 -1.12 19.58
CA GLU A 142 22.07 -1.30 20.84
C GLU A 142 22.89 -0.04 21.19
N ARG A 143 23.46 0.61 20.18
CA ARG A 143 24.27 1.84 20.31
C ARG A 143 23.47 3.13 20.12
N ALA A 144 22.22 3.05 19.67
CA ALA A 144 21.39 4.22 19.40
C ALA A 144 20.86 4.87 20.69
N PRO A 145 20.63 6.20 20.69
CA PRO A 145 19.87 6.85 21.75
C PRO A 145 18.52 6.16 21.96
N ARG A 146 18.12 5.98 23.22
CA ARG A 146 16.81 5.40 23.53
C ARG A 146 15.72 6.43 23.21
N PRO A 147 14.67 6.03 22.48
CA PRO A 147 13.55 6.92 22.25
C PRO A 147 12.79 7.18 23.57
N GLY A 148 11.96 8.22 23.58
CA GLY A 148 11.12 8.53 24.74
C GLY A 148 10.17 7.38 25.11
N PRO A 149 9.66 7.36 26.36
CA PRO A 149 8.80 6.29 26.86
C PRO A 149 7.50 6.10 26.05
N GLU A 150 7.07 7.13 25.33
CA GLU A 150 5.91 7.15 24.43
C GLU A 150 6.11 6.40 23.11
N VAL A 151 7.36 6.13 22.71
CA VAL A 151 7.67 5.44 21.46
C VAL A 151 7.60 3.93 21.68
N PRO A 152 6.62 3.22 21.09
CA PRO A 152 6.46 1.80 21.30
C PRO A 152 7.60 1.03 20.65
N CYS A 153 8.25 0.17 21.43
CA CYS A 153 9.38 -0.65 21.04
C CYS A 153 9.14 -2.12 21.37
N VAL A 154 10.02 -2.96 20.83
CA VAL A 154 10.13 -4.38 21.15
C VAL A 154 11.62 -4.71 21.40
N PRO A 155 11.99 -5.19 22.59
CA PRO A 155 13.35 -5.69 22.84
C PRO A 155 13.63 -6.95 22.01
N PHE A 156 14.84 -7.07 21.46
CA PHE A 156 15.20 -8.22 20.62
C PHE A 156 15.17 -9.55 21.38
N GLU A 157 15.41 -9.53 22.68
CA GLU A 157 15.37 -10.71 23.56
C GLU A 157 13.97 -11.37 23.55
N ARG A 158 12.91 -10.60 23.27
CA ARG A 158 11.54 -11.13 23.15
C ARG A 158 11.34 -12.01 21.91
N LEU A 159 12.25 -11.93 20.93
CA LEU A 159 12.25 -12.72 19.70
C LEU A 159 13.03 -14.02 19.83
N LEU A 160 14.13 -14.01 20.58
CA LEU A 160 15.11 -15.11 20.60
C LEU A 160 14.63 -16.34 21.38
N ASP A 161 13.77 -16.16 22.39
CA ASP A 161 13.30 -17.25 23.26
C ASP A 161 11.91 -17.81 22.88
N ARG A 162 11.46 -17.60 21.64
CA ARG A 162 10.13 -18.04 21.21
C ARG A 162 10.17 -19.44 20.62
N GLY A 163 9.37 -20.33 21.19
CA GLY A 163 9.07 -21.64 20.61
C GLY A 163 8.36 -21.52 19.26
N PRO A 164 8.23 -22.65 18.53
CA PRO A 164 7.52 -22.68 17.25
C PRO A 164 6.06 -22.23 17.41
N GLY A 165 5.51 -21.65 16.34
CA GLY A 165 4.10 -21.29 16.23
C GLY A 165 3.79 -19.79 16.33
N TYR A 166 2.50 -19.48 16.44
CA TYR A 166 2.01 -18.10 16.49
C TYR A 166 2.27 -17.45 17.84
N PHE A 167 2.75 -16.21 17.83
CA PHE A 167 2.88 -15.39 19.02
C PHE A 167 2.52 -13.93 18.71
N THR A 168 2.31 -13.14 19.76
CA THR A 168 2.16 -11.69 19.66
C THR A 168 3.18 -11.01 20.55
N LEU A 169 3.83 -9.97 20.04
CA LEU A 169 4.76 -9.17 20.83
C LEU A 169 4.04 -8.00 21.46
N ARG A 170 4.32 -7.78 22.75
CA ARG A 170 3.82 -6.64 23.48
C ARG A 170 4.63 -5.41 23.11
N ARG A 171 3.94 -4.27 23.06
CA ARG A 171 4.55 -2.96 22.90
C ARG A 171 5.07 -2.53 24.27
N GLU A 172 6.36 -2.26 24.35
CA GLU A 172 7.07 -1.90 25.59
C GLU A 172 7.91 -0.65 25.32
N SER A 173 8.41 0.02 26.36
CA SER A 173 9.42 1.07 26.18
C SER A 173 10.76 0.42 25.76
N ALA A 174 11.64 1.21 25.14
CA ALA A 174 12.97 0.71 24.80
C ALA A 174 13.71 0.24 26.08
N PRO A 175 14.42 -0.90 26.04
CA PRO A 175 15.12 -1.42 27.20
C PRO A 175 16.31 -0.52 27.56
N GLU A 176 16.67 -0.45 28.85
CA GLU A 176 17.83 0.32 29.31
C GLU A 176 19.14 -0.14 28.63
N ARG A 177 19.23 -1.44 28.30
CA ARG A 177 20.39 -2.08 27.64
C ARG A 177 19.91 -3.13 26.63
N GLY A 178 20.75 -3.45 25.65
CA GLY A 178 20.43 -4.40 24.58
C GLY A 178 19.79 -3.75 23.36
N GLY A 179 19.61 -4.53 22.30
CA GLY A 179 19.01 -4.06 21.05
C GLY A 179 17.48 -3.99 21.13
N PHE A 180 16.88 -3.11 20.36
CA PHE A 180 15.43 -2.98 20.24
C PHE A 180 15.00 -2.59 18.83
N MET A 181 13.73 -2.78 18.51
CA MET A 181 13.11 -2.25 17.30
C MET A 181 11.92 -1.40 17.67
N THR A 182 11.77 -0.23 17.04
CA THR A 182 10.53 0.53 17.18
C THR A 182 9.42 -0.17 16.39
N VAL A 183 8.20 -0.13 16.90
CA VAL A 183 7.05 -0.73 16.20
C VAL A 183 6.84 -0.08 14.82
N HIS A 184 7.12 1.22 14.71
CA HIS A 184 7.09 1.96 13.45
C HIS A 184 8.07 1.40 12.44
N GLN A 185 9.34 1.18 12.82
CA GLN A 185 10.35 0.64 11.93
C GLN A 185 10.00 -0.78 11.43
N VAL A 186 9.41 -1.62 12.29
CA VAL A 186 8.95 -2.96 11.88
C VAL A 186 7.86 -2.86 10.81
N PHE A 187 6.85 -2.01 11.02
CA PHE A 187 5.77 -1.84 10.05
C PHE A 187 6.21 -1.12 8.79
N GLU A 188 7.15 -0.17 8.89
CA GLU A 188 7.76 0.48 7.72
C GLU A 188 8.48 -0.55 6.84
N LEU A 189 9.32 -1.41 7.42
CA LEU A 189 10.00 -2.48 6.68
C LEU A 189 9.00 -3.47 6.07
N ALA A 190 7.99 -3.88 6.84
CA ALA A 190 6.94 -4.76 6.34
C ALA A 190 6.18 -4.13 5.16
N ALA A 191 5.80 -2.86 5.27
CA ALA A 191 5.14 -2.13 4.20
C ALA A 191 6.06 -2.00 2.98
N TYR A 192 7.32 -1.61 3.17
CA TYR A 192 8.29 -1.45 2.10
C TYR A 192 8.41 -2.71 1.23
N HIS A 193 8.54 -3.88 1.85
CA HIS A 193 8.63 -5.17 1.16
C HIS A 193 7.33 -5.64 0.50
N GLN A 194 6.17 -5.13 0.93
CA GLN A 194 4.87 -5.46 0.33
C GLN A 194 4.42 -4.44 -0.74
N LEU A 195 5.02 -3.27 -0.77
CA LEU A 195 4.81 -2.29 -1.83
C LEU A 195 5.53 -2.74 -3.11
N PRO A 196 4.97 -2.43 -4.30
CA PRO A 196 5.57 -2.79 -5.58
C PRO A 196 7.05 -2.42 -5.67
N ASP A 197 7.86 -3.37 -6.14
CA ASP A 197 9.25 -3.14 -6.46
C ASP A 197 9.42 -2.90 -7.96
N GLY A 198 10.25 -1.91 -8.32
CA GLY A 198 10.53 -1.60 -9.71
C GLY A 198 9.44 -0.81 -10.45
N PRO A 199 9.65 -0.61 -11.77
CA PRO A 199 8.79 0.22 -12.57
C PRO A 199 7.47 -0.45 -12.90
N GLY A 200 6.42 0.37 -12.95
CA GLY A 200 5.18 -0.02 -13.60
C GLY A 200 5.22 0.25 -15.09
N ASP A 201 4.22 -0.27 -15.80
CA ASP A 201 4.01 0.08 -17.20
C ASP A 201 3.78 1.59 -17.35
N PRO A 202 4.26 2.20 -18.45
CA PRO A 202 4.05 3.61 -18.71
C PRO A 202 2.55 3.92 -18.78
N ALA A 203 2.19 5.12 -18.32
CA ALA A 203 0.83 5.61 -18.46
C ALA A 203 0.44 5.68 -19.94
N GLU A 204 -0.81 5.38 -20.23
CA GLU A 204 -1.37 5.51 -21.57
C GLU A 204 -2.64 6.36 -21.55
N THR A 205 -3.00 6.87 -22.72
CA THR A 205 -4.25 7.63 -22.90
C THR A 205 -5.27 6.73 -23.59
N LEU A 206 -6.31 6.38 -22.85
CA LEU A 206 -7.46 5.68 -23.39
C LEU A 206 -8.27 6.65 -24.26
N PRO A 207 -8.50 6.36 -25.54
CA PRO A 207 -9.24 7.25 -26.43
C PRO A 207 -10.73 7.30 -26.07
N GLU A 208 -11.41 8.33 -26.57
CA GLU A 208 -12.87 8.40 -26.54
C GLU A 208 -13.47 7.21 -27.31
N GLY A 209 -14.54 6.63 -26.76
CA GLY A 209 -15.19 5.42 -27.28
C GLY A 209 -14.62 4.10 -26.76
N THR A 210 -13.49 4.11 -26.02
CA THR A 210 -13.00 2.89 -25.36
C THR A 210 -14.03 2.39 -24.35
N VAL A 211 -14.38 1.10 -24.45
CA VAL A 211 -15.27 0.42 -23.50
C VAL A 211 -14.45 -0.37 -22.49
N LEU A 212 -14.74 -0.15 -21.22
CA LEU A 212 -14.15 -0.86 -20.10
C LEU A 212 -15.27 -1.50 -19.26
N ASP A 213 -14.93 -2.51 -18.47
CA ASP A 213 -15.86 -3.13 -17.55
C ASP A 213 -15.33 -3.21 -16.11
N GLY A 214 -16.25 -3.35 -15.17
CA GLY A 214 -15.96 -3.43 -13.74
C GLY A 214 -17.03 -4.20 -13.00
N TYR A 215 -16.67 -4.76 -11.85
CA TYR A 215 -17.59 -5.48 -10.97
C TYR A 215 -17.70 -4.72 -9.65
N GLY A 216 -18.91 -4.60 -9.11
CA GLY A 216 -19.16 -3.99 -7.81
C GLY A 216 -19.36 -2.46 -7.85
N PRO A 217 -19.16 -1.79 -6.70
CA PRO A 217 -19.47 -0.37 -6.54
C PRO A 217 -18.59 0.56 -7.40
N ASP A 218 -19.03 1.81 -7.54
CA ASP A 218 -18.35 2.85 -8.32
C ASP A 218 -17.25 3.61 -7.53
N ASP A 219 -17.00 3.25 -6.27
CA ASP A 219 -15.88 3.78 -5.48
C ASP A 219 -14.52 3.17 -5.87
N GLN A 220 -14.52 2.12 -6.70
CA GLN A 220 -13.30 1.49 -7.21
C GLN A 220 -12.50 2.40 -8.16
N VAL A 221 -11.20 2.13 -8.25
CA VAL A 221 -10.21 2.88 -9.06
C VAL A 221 -9.58 2.03 -10.16
N PHE A 222 -10.12 0.84 -10.39
CA PHE A 222 -9.72 -0.07 -11.45
C PHE A 222 -10.89 -0.35 -12.39
N LEU A 223 -10.61 -0.34 -13.68
CA LEU A 223 -11.48 -0.89 -14.73
C LEU A 223 -10.65 -1.80 -15.64
N TYR A 224 -11.30 -2.60 -16.45
CA TYR A 224 -10.65 -3.64 -17.23
C TYR A 224 -11.14 -3.67 -18.68
N ASP A 225 -10.35 -4.23 -19.59
CA ASP A 225 -10.85 -4.60 -20.91
C ASP A 225 -11.96 -5.66 -20.73
N PRO A 226 -13.09 -5.56 -21.47
CA PRO A 226 -14.12 -6.59 -21.47
C PRO A 226 -13.53 -7.98 -21.73
N GLY A 227 -13.99 -8.99 -20.99
CA GLY A 227 -13.46 -10.35 -21.06
C GLY A 227 -12.27 -10.62 -20.12
N THR A 228 -11.73 -9.59 -19.45
CA THR A 228 -10.66 -9.79 -18.46
C THR A 228 -11.09 -10.77 -17.36
N PRO A 229 -10.33 -11.85 -17.09
CA PRO A 229 -10.73 -12.89 -16.14
C PRO A 229 -11.00 -12.35 -14.73
N PHE A 230 -12.09 -12.81 -14.11
CA PHE A 230 -12.52 -12.34 -12.78
C PHE A 230 -11.43 -12.46 -11.70
N HIS A 231 -10.65 -13.55 -11.70
CA HIS A 231 -9.59 -13.78 -10.72
C HIS A 231 -8.46 -12.72 -10.77
N LYS A 232 -8.27 -12.03 -11.91
CA LYS A 232 -7.28 -10.95 -12.06
C LYS A 232 -7.77 -9.62 -11.47
N ARG A 233 -9.08 -9.48 -11.20
CA ARG A 233 -9.70 -8.22 -10.76
C ARG A 233 -9.57 -7.92 -9.26
N GLY A 234 -8.96 -8.83 -8.50
CA GLY A 234 -8.69 -8.63 -7.07
C GLY A 234 -9.92 -8.65 -6.16
N LEU A 235 -11.06 -9.10 -6.66
CA LEU A 235 -12.30 -9.30 -5.90
C LEU A 235 -12.34 -10.70 -5.27
N GLN A 236 -12.99 -10.81 -4.11
CA GLN A 236 -13.16 -12.08 -3.40
C GLN A 236 -14.42 -12.82 -3.86
N GLY A 237 -14.44 -14.15 -3.78
CA GLY A 237 -15.64 -14.92 -4.13
C GLY A 237 -15.80 -15.14 -5.64
N ARG A 238 -17.02 -14.98 -6.15
CA ARG A 238 -17.40 -15.33 -7.52
C ARG A 238 -17.99 -14.12 -8.27
N ALA A 239 -17.93 -14.14 -9.59
CA ALA A 239 -18.39 -13.02 -10.44
C ALA A 239 -19.89 -12.71 -10.25
N ASP A 240 -20.71 -13.72 -10.03
CA ASP A 240 -22.15 -13.61 -9.78
C ASP A 240 -22.50 -12.97 -8.42
N SER A 241 -21.53 -12.80 -7.53
CA SER A 241 -21.69 -12.03 -6.28
C SER A 241 -21.66 -10.52 -6.49
N TYR A 242 -21.31 -10.04 -7.68
CA TYR A 242 -21.10 -8.62 -7.95
C TYR A 242 -21.92 -8.15 -9.15
N GLU A 243 -22.42 -6.92 -9.06
CA GLU A 243 -23.04 -6.26 -10.21
C GLU A 243 -21.96 -5.97 -11.27
N HIS A 244 -22.18 -6.42 -12.50
CA HIS A 244 -21.27 -6.21 -13.62
C HIS A 244 -21.73 -5.00 -14.44
N ARG A 245 -20.83 -4.03 -14.64
CA ARG A 245 -21.14 -2.77 -15.32
C ARG A 245 -20.10 -2.47 -16.41
N PHE A 246 -20.55 -1.74 -17.43
CA PHE A 246 -19.73 -1.31 -18.55
C PHE A 246 -19.70 0.21 -18.62
N TYR A 247 -18.54 0.74 -18.98
CA TYR A 247 -18.26 2.17 -19.03
C TYR A 247 -17.61 2.52 -20.35
N GLU A 248 -18.12 3.57 -21.00
CA GLU A 248 -17.52 4.14 -22.20
C GLU A 248 -16.74 5.40 -21.82
N VAL A 249 -15.49 5.49 -22.30
CA VAL A 249 -14.65 6.68 -22.17
C VAL A 249 -15.24 7.80 -23.05
N ARG A 250 -15.71 8.88 -22.42
CA ARG A 250 -16.30 10.04 -23.10
C ARG A 250 -15.31 11.15 -23.41
N ARG A 251 -14.14 11.10 -22.77
CA ARG A 251 -13.04 12.03 -22.97
C ARG A 251 -11.73 11.28 -22.74
N PRO A 252 -10.67 11.55 -23.51
CA PRO A 252 -9.38 10.90 -23.32
C PRO A 252 -8.99 10.82 -21.84
N LEU A 253 -8.69 9.61 -21.38
CA LEU A 253 -8.43 9.32 -19.98
C LEU A 253 -7.02 8.74 -19.83
N VAL A 254 -6.19 9.39 -19.04
CA VAL A 254 -4.89 8.83 -18.68
C VAL A 254 -5.11 7.70 -17.68
N ALA A 255 -4.60 6.52 -18.00
CA ALA A 255 -4.70 5.33 -17.18
C ALA A 255 -3.34 4.62 -17.09
N HIS A 256 -3.16 3.85 -16.03
CA HIS A 256 -1.94 3.10 -15.79
C HIS A 256 -2.21 1.60 -15.92
N PRO A 257 -1.65 0.90 -16.92
CA PRO A 257 -1.82 -0.54 -17.05
C PRO A 257 -1.33 -1.25 -15.79
N ALA A 258 -2.22 -1.96 -15.10
CA ALA A 258 -1.92 -2.66 -13.87
C ALA A 258 -3.08 -3.56 -13.42
N PHE A 259 -2.76 -4.54 -12.59
CA PHE A 259 -3.74 -5.30 -11.81
C PHE A 259 -3.65 -4.94 -10.32
N PRO A 260 -4.77 -5.01 -9.58
CA PRO A 260 -4.79 -4.72 -8.15
C PRO A 260 -4.09 -5.78 -7.30
N LEU A 261 -3.71 -6.93 -7.88
CA LEU A 261 -2.94 -8.02 -7.30
C LEU A 261 -1.76 -8.38 -8.21
N GLU A 262 -0.60 -8.66 -7.61
CA GLU A 262 0.63 -9.03 -8.35
C GLU A 262 0.61 -10.52 -8.71
N HIS A 263 0.02 -11.33 -7.83
CA HIS A 263 -0.16 -12.77 -8.03
C HIS A 263 -1.61 -13.14 -7.77
N THR A 264 -2.14 -14.03 -8.59
CA THR A 264 -3.44 -14.67 -8.36
C THR A 264 -3.20 -16.12 -7.97
N VAL A 265 -3.98 -16.65 -7.02
CA VAL A 265 -3.78 -17.97 -6.41
C VAL A 265 -4.09 -19.13 -7.36
N LEU A 266 -4.64 -18.85 -8.55
CA LEU A 266 -5.05 -19.86 -9.53
C LEU A 266 -4.14 -19.86 -10.76
N PRO A 267 -3.18 -20.79 -10.89
CA PRO A 267 -2.57 -21.13 -12.16
C PRO A 267 -3.48 -22.16 -12.85
N LEU A 268 -4.63 -21.74 -13.37
CA LEU A 268 -5.55 -22.65 -14.05
C LEU A 268 -5.81 -22.19 -15.49
N GLY A 269 -5.03 -22.75 -16.41
CA GLY A 269 -5.47 -23.01 -17.78
C GLY A 269 -5.20 -21.93 -18.83
N ARG A 270 -4.33 -22.28 -19.79
CA ARG A 270 -4.01 -21.67 -21.09
C ARG A 270 -3.64 -20.15 -21.13
N PRO A 271 -2.46 -19.81 -21.68
CA PRO A 271 -1.94 -18.44 -21.75
C PRO A 271 -2.50 -17.62 -22.93
N ALA A 272 -3.81 -17.67 -23.19
CA ALA A 272 -4.38 -17.06 -24.42
C ALA A 272 -5.25 -15.82 -24.24
N ASP A 273 -5.80 -15.53 -23.05
CA ASP A 273 -6.62 -14.33 -22.85
C ASP A 273 -6.15 -13.56 -21.61
N ASP A 274 -5.08 -12.78 -21.79
CA ASP A 274 -4.41 -12.14 -20.66
C ASP A 274 -5.23 -11.05 -19.97
N GLY A 275 -6.30 -10.55 -20.61
CA GLY A 275 -7.07 -9.41 -20.12
C GLY A 275 -6.20 -8.19 -19.85
N ARG A 276 -6.81 -7.06 -19.56
CA ARG A 276 -6.06 -5.84 -19.25
C ARG A 276 -6.76 -5.10 -18.14
N GLY A 277 -5.99 -4.64 -17.17
CA GLY A 277 -6.47 -3.81 -16.08
C GLY A 277 -5.87 -2.42 -16.17
N TYR A 278 -6.64 -1.44 -15.72
CA TYR A 278 -6.27 -0.03 -15.74
C TYR A 278 -6.51 0.57 -14.37
N TYR A 279 -5.46 1.06 -13.73
CA TYR A 279 -5.55 1.94 -12.58
C TYR A 279 -5.82 3.37 -13.05
N LEU A 280 -6.94 3.95 -12.61
CA LEU A 280 -7.45 5.24 -13.10
C LEU A 280 -7.08 6.44 -12.20
N VAL A 281 -6.47 6.16 -11.04
CA VAL A 281 -6.23 7.10 -9.93
C VAL A 281 -7.52 7.61 -9.28
N ASP A 282 -8.42 8.22 -10.05
CA ASP A 282 -9.73 8.64 -9.61
C ASP A 282 -10.71 7.46 -9.54
N SER A 283 -11.68 7.54 -8.63
CA SER A 283 -12.76 6.56 -8.58
C SER A 283 -13.67 6.65 -9.80
N VAL A 284 -14.29 5.53 -10.18
CA VAL A 284 -15.28 5.46 -11.26
C VAL A 284 -16.40 6.48 -11.02
N ALA A 285 -16.88 6.62 -9.77
CA ALA A 285 -17.87 7.62 -9.37
C ALA A 285 -17.42 9.05 -9.68
N ALA A 286 -16.14 9.39 -9.40
CA ALA A 286 -15.60 10.71 -9.70
C ALA A 286 -15.51 10.96 -11.21
N LEU A 287 -15.09 9.95 -11.98
CA LEU A 287 -14.99 10.01 -13.43
C LEU A 287 -16.35 10.12 -14.13
N LEU A 288 -17.38 9.44 -13.59
CA LEU A 288 -18.78 9.59 -14.01
C LEU A 288 -19.29 11.01 -13.73
N ARG A 289 -19.10 11.52 -12.50
CA ARG A 289 -19.49 12.90 -12.14
C ARG A 289 -18.83 13.95 -13.04
N ASN A 290 -17.56 13.74 -13.36
CA ASN A 290 -16.77 14.65 -14.20
C ASN A 290 -16.95 14.40 -15.71
N ARG A 291 -17.82 13.45 -16.10
CA ARG A 291 -18.13 13.09 -17.49
C ARG A 291 -16.92 12.62 -18.32
N HIS A 292 -15.93 12.02 -17.65
CA HIS A 292 -14.87 11.27 -18.33
C HIS A 292 -15.34 9.87 -18.71
N LEU A 293 -16.23 9.29 -17.91
CA LEU A 293 -16.90 8.02 -18.19
C LEU A 293 -18.41 8.24 -18.31
N ALA A 294 -19.08 7.35 -19.04
CA ALA A 294 -20.52 7.14 -18.97
C ALA A 294 -20.81 5.65 -18.89
N GLU A 295 -21.81 5.26 -18.10
CA GLU A 295 -22.30 3.89 -18.12
C GLU A 295 -22.91 3.56 -19.51
N THR A 296 -22.67 2.35 -19.99
CA THR A 296 -23.12 1.87 -21.29
C THR A 296 -23.61 0.43 -21.20
N ALA A 297 -24.29 -0.06 -22.24
CA ALA A 297 -24.64 -1.47 -22.34
C ALA A 297 -23.39 -2.32 -22.64
N ALA A 298 -23.45 -3.62 -22.34
CA ALA A 298 -22.41 -4.55 -22.74
C ALA A 298 -22.14 -4.42 -24.25
N PRO A 299 -20.86 -4.40 -24.69
CA PRO A 299 -20.56 -4.42 -26.11
C PRO A 299 -21.20 -5.68 -26.73
N HIS A 300 -21.90 -5.52 -27.86
CA HIS A 300 -22.44 -6.65 -28.58
C HIS A 300 -21.28 -7.54 -29.04
N GLU A 301 -21.28 -8.81 -28.61
CA GLU A 301 -20.45 -9.82 -29.24
C GLU A 301 -20.90 -9.93 -30.69
N GLU A 302 -20.14 -9.33 -31.62
CA GLU A 302 -20.26 -9.71 -33.02
C GLU A 302 -19.87 -11.19 -33.09
N ALA A 303 -20.87 -12.04 -33.23
CA ALA A 303 -20.71 -13.46 -33.49
C ALA A 303 -19.89 -13.61 -34.78
N THR A 304 -18.59 -13.73 -34.63
CA THR A 304 -17.68 -14.13 -35.70
C THR A 304 -17.98 -15.59 -36.00
N SER A 305 -18.79 -15.78 -37.05
CA SER A 305 -19.04 -17.08 -37.70
C SER A 305 -17.83 -17.50 -38.53
#